data_AF-A0A1M5JSQ1-F1
#
_entry.id   AF-A0A1M5JSQ1-F1
#
_cell.length_a   1.000
_cell.length_b   1.000
_cell.length_c   1.000
_cell.angle_alpha   90.00
_cell.angle_beta   90.00
_cell.angle_gamma   90.00
#
_symmetry.space_group_name_H-M   'P 1'
#
loop_
_entity.id
_entity.type
_entity.pdbx_description
1 polymer ?
#
loop_
_entity_poly.entity_id
_entity_poly.type
_entity_poly.pdbx_seq_one_letter_code
_entity_poly.pdbx_strand_id
1 'polypeptide(L)'
;MDVAIAKQEGDRTLADKTGNFDLSFLPKSLTTQCRGLIESYHELHGYACLPDILWKSRLGPLIESHNEFRQLLRKASTTRSAKKSNEGFVRIASTILSLEILASSFAGWSAIYPDAGATAHAILRRHARSPHTPLMDFYLYPPKYISSAAIAALVPPAVHQPAEAELYRASRPELSGEKRALNYVKALQQTLDAKVAQTA
;
A
#
# COMPACT_ATOMS: atom_id res chain seq x y z
N MET A 1 -21.36 -51.95 2.54
CA MET A 1 -20.72 -50.93 3.40
C MET A 1 -19.31 -50.76 2.86
N ASP A 2 -19.08 -49.84 1.93
CA ASP A 2 -17.72 -49.48 1.49
C ASP A 2 -17.76 -48.06 0.94
N VAL A 3 -17.59 -47.09 1.83
CA VAL A 3 -17.31 -45.69 1.50
C VAL A 3 -16.17 -45.28 2.40
N ALA A 4 -14.98 -45.08 1.83
CA ALA A 4 -13.99 -44.06 2.21
C ALA A 4 -12.55 -44.51 1.88
N ILE A 5 -12.17 -44.56 0.60
CA ILE A 5 -10.75 -44.43 0.21
C ILE A 5 -10.68 -43.56 -1.05
N ALA A 6 -11.00 -42.27 -0.91
CA ALA A 6 -10.73 -41.26 -1.93
C ALA A 6 -10.81 -39.86 -1.31
N LYS A 7 -10.03 -39.57 -0.26
CA LYS A 7 -9.99 -38.23 0.35
C LYS A 7 -8.67 -37.89 1.06
N GLN A 8 -7.54 -38.44 0.61
CA GLN A 8 -6.23 -38.17 1.21
C GLN A 8 -5.15 -37.60 0.28
N GLU A 9 -5.48 -37.30 -0.98
CA GLU A 9 -4.50 -36.72 -1.93
C GLU A 9 -4.67 -35.21 -2.16
N GLY A 10 -5.80 -34.61 -1.79
CA GLY A 10 -6.06 -33.17 -1.96
C GLY A 10 -5.61 -32.27 -0.80
N ASP A 11 -5.34 -32.85 0.38
CA ASP A 11 -5.10 -32.08 1.61
C ASP A 11 -3.60 -31.92 1.94
N ARG A 12 -2.76 -32.85 1.47
CA ARG A 12 -1.31 -32.80 1.73
C ARG A 12 -0.53 -31.81 0.87
N THR A 13 -1.07 -31.38 -0.27
CA THR A 13 -0.39 -30.44 -1.18
C THR A 13 -0.63 -28.96 -0.82
N LEU A 14 -1.53 -28.68 0.14
CA LEU A 14 -1.85 -27.33 0.62
C LEU A 14 -1.10 -26.96 1.91
N ALA A 15 -0.58 -27.94 2.64
CA ALA A 15 0.10 -27.72 3.93
C ALA A 15 1.59 -27.32 3.79
N ASP A 16 2.23 -27.59 2.65
CA ASP A 16 3.69 -27.44 2.47
C ASP A 16 4.15 -26.15 1.75
N LYS A 17 3.22 -25.27 1.32
CA LYS A 17 3.53 -23.95 0.74
C LYS A 17 3.38 -22.80 1.75
N THR A 18 3.69 -23.05 3.01
CA THR A 18 3.16 -22.23 4.13
C THR A 18 4.13 -21.24 4.76
N GLY A 19 5.34 -21.04 4.21
CA GLY A 19 6.31 -20.13 4.87
C GLY A 19 7.24 -19.30 4.01
N ASN A 20 7.01 -19.21 2.70
CA ASN A 20 7.93 -18.50 1.82
C ASN A 20 7.16 -17.83 0.67
N PHE A 21 6.37 -16.81 1.01
CA PHE A 21 5.90 -15.87 0.00
C PHE A 21 7.06 -14.95 -0.39
N ASP A 22 7.16 -14.63 -1.68
CA ASP A 22 8.20 -13.73 -2.16
C ASP A 22 7.85 -12.28 -1.77
N LEU A 23 8.84 -11.50 -1.35
CA LEU A 23 8.72 -10.07 -1.03
C LEU A 23 9.29 -9.17 -2.13
N SER A 24 9.83 -9.75 -3.21
CA SER A 24 10.41 -9.01 -4.34
C SER A 24 9.40 -8.13 -5.09
N PHE A 25 8.10 -8.40 -4.91
CA PHE A 25 7.01 -7.60 -5.48
C PHE A 25 6.86 -6.22 -4.84
N LEU A 26 7.47 -5.99 -3.66
CA LEU A 26 7.40 -4.71 -2.98
C LEU A 26 8.15 -3.63 -3.78
N PRO A 27 7.51 -2.49 -4.09
CA PRO A 27 8.20 -1.38 -4.73
C PRO A 27 9.37 -0.90 -3.87
N LYS A 28 10.58 -0.92 -4.42
CA LYS A 28 11.80 -0.52 -3.70
C LYS A 28 11.73 0.91 -3.18
N SER A 29 11.08 1.80 -3.93
CA SER A 29 10.83 3.19 -3.54
C SER A 29 9.99 3.25 -2.27
N LEU A 30 8.88 2.50 -2.20
CA LEU A 30 8.04 2.43 -1.01
C LEU A 30 8.79 1.90 0.21
N THR A 31 9.53 0.79 0.06
CA THR A 31 10.30 0.23 1.18
C THR A 31 11.39 1.19 1.67
N THR A 32 12.00 1.96 0.77
CA THR A 32 12.97 2.99 1.12
C THR A 32 12.32 4.15 1.88
N GLN A 33 11.15 4.63 1.42
CA GLN A 33 10.41 5.69 2.10
C GLN A 33 9.92 5.24 3.50
N CYS A 34 9.40 4.01 3.62
CA CYS A 34 9.01 3.42 4.90
C CYS A 34 10.20 3.31 5.86
N ARG A 35 11.37 2.91 5.35
CA ARG A 35 12.60 2.87 6.14
C ARG A 35 12.97 4.26 6.66
N GLY A 36 12.98 5.28 5.80
CA GLY A 36 13.28 6.66 6.18
C GLY A 36 12.34 7.16 7.27
N LEU A 37 11.04 6.90 7.14
CA LEU A 37 10.03 7.27 8.15
C LEU A 37 10.33 6.65 9.52
N ILE A 38 10.60 5.34 9.55
CA ILE A 38 10.90 4.60 10.79
C ILE A 38 12.20 5.10 11.41
N GLU A 39 13.24 5.28 10.59
CA GLU A 39 14.54 5.78 11.06
C GLU A 39 14.40 7.18 11.67
N SER A 40 13.73 8.12 10.99
CA SER A 40 13.48 9.47 11.50
C SER A 40 12.65 9.47 12.80
N TYR A 41 11.67 8.59 12.93
CA TYR A 41 10.92 8.43 14.18
C TYR A 41 11.84 7.97 15.32
N HIS A 42 12.64 6.95 15.09
CA HIS A 42 13.49 6.36 16.13
C HIS A 42 14.77 7.16 16.42
N GLU A 43 15.17 8.07 15.54
CA GLU A 43 16.17 9.11 15.86
C GLU A 43 15.69 10.03 16.99
N LEU A 44 14.39 10.34 17.04
CA LEU A 44 13.79 11.20 18.07
C LEU A 44 13.38 10.43 19.33
N HIS A 45 12.86 9.21 19.17
CA HIS A 45 12.25 8.43 20.26
C HIS A 45 13.14 7.30 20.80
N GLY A 46 14.28 7.03 20.15
CA GLY A 46 15.15 5.91 20.43
C GLY A 46 14.63 4.58 19.85
N TYR A 47 15.54 3.63 19.65
CA TYR A 47 15.26 2.32 19.03
C TYR A 47 14.80 1.25 20.02
N ALA A 48 14.89 1.49 21.33
CA ALA A 48 14.60 0.49 22.36
C ALA A 48 13.14 -0.01 22.30
N CYS A 49 12.21 0.83 21.83
CA CYS A 49 10.79 0.49 21.72
C CYS A 49 10.41 -0.25 20.43
N LEU A 50 11.31 -0.32 19.43
CA LEU A 50 10.99 -0.90 18.12
C LEU A 50 10.61 -2.40 18.19
N PRO A 51 11.35 -3.26 18.91
CA PRO A 51 10.94 -4.66 19.10
C PRO A 51 9.56 -4.78 19.77
N ASP A 52 9.29 -3.92 20.77
CA ASP A 52 8.00 -3.90 21.46
C ASP A 52 6.86 -3.47 20.53
N ILE A 53 7.07 -2.48 19.66
CA ILE A 53 6.08 -2.05 18.66
C ILE A 53 5.73 -3.22 17.74
N LEU A 54 6.73 -3.95 17.24
CA LEU A 54 6.50 -5.12 16.38
C LEU A 54 5.65 -6.19 17.08
N TRP A 55 5.90 -6.45 18.37
CA TRP A 55 5.18 -7.49 19.12
C TRP A 55 3.78 -7.03 19.55
N LYS A 56 3.63 -5.76 19.94
CA LYS A 56 2.32 -5.16 20.24
C LYS A 56 1.40 -5.12 19.01
N SER A 57 1.99 -4.97 17.84
CA SER A 57 1.30 -5.05 16.54
C SER A 57 0.89 -6.48 16.17
N ARG A 58 1.10 -7.48 17.05
CA ARG A 58 0.76 -8.90 16.86
C ARG A 58 1.28 -9.49 15.53
N LEU A 59 2.42 -8.98 15.04
CA LEU A 59 3.03 -9.41 13.78
C LEU A 59 3.90 -10.67 13.93
N GLY A 60 4.01 -11.21 15.14
CA GLY A 60 4.75 -12.45 15.44
C GLY A 60 4.43 -13.59 14.46
N PRO A 61 3.15 -13.96 14.26
CA PRO A 61 2.78 -15.03 13.33
C PRO A 61 3.20 -14.78 11.87
N LEU A 62 3.20 -13.53 11.40
CA LEU A 62 3.68 -13.17 10.07
C LEU A 62 5.19 -13.33 9.98
N ILE A 63 5.91 -12.79 10.96
CA ILE A 63 7.38 -12.80 11.04
C ILE A 63 7.92 -14.21 11.17
N GLU A 64 7.28 -15.06 11.98
CA GLU A 64 7.65 -16.46 12.16
C GLU A 64 7.33 -17.31 10.94
N SER A 65 6.27 -16.99 10.20
CA SER A 65 5.94 -17.73 8.99
C SER A 65 6.95 -17.49 7.86
N HIS A 66 7.59 -16.32 7.79
CA HIS A 66 8.46 -15.95 6.67
C HIS A 66 9.95 -16.19 6.96
N ASN A 67 10.63 -16.94 6.09
CA ASN A 67 12.03 -17.33 6.27
C ASN A 67 13.00 -16.13 6.44
N GLU A 68 12.89 -15.11 5.58
CA GLU A 68 13.79 -13.95 5.65
C GLU A 68 13.57 -13.18 6.96
N PHE A 69 12.31 -13.02 7.39
CA PHE A 69 11.99 -12.31 8.63
C PHE A 69 12.51 -13.07 9.84
N ARG A 70 12.37 -14.40 9.89
CA ARG A 70 12.99 -15.21 10.94
C ARG A 70 14.51 -15.07 10.99
N GLN A 71 15.17 -15.07 9.84
CA GLN A 71 16.62 -14.90 9.78
C GLN A 71 17.05 -13.51 10.24
N LEU A 72 16.35 -12.46 9.80
CA LEU A 72 16.59 -11.08 10.24
C LEU A 72 16.36 -10.93 11.74
N LEU A 73 15.24 -11.45 12.26
CA LEU A 73 14.91 -11.43 13.67
C LEU A 73 15.99 -12.12 14.50
N ARG A 74 16.38 -13.34 14.12
CA ARG A 74 17.44 -14.09 14.83
C ARG A 74 18.75 -13.31 14.85
N LYS A 75 19.17 -12.75 13.71
CA LYS A 75 20.40 -11.93 13.63
C LYS A 75 20.29 -10.68 14.51
N ALA A 76 19.15 -9.98 14.46
CA ALA A 76 18.90 -8.78 15.24
C ALA A 76 18.89 -9.05 16.75
N SER A 77 18.29 -10.16 17.19
CA SER A 77 18.18 -10.50 18.62
C SER A 77 19.47 -11.04 19.23
N THR A 78 20.38 -11.62 18.44
CA THR A 78 21.61 -12.27 18.94
C THR A 78 22.88 -11.45 18.78
N THR A 79 22.84 -10.38 17.96
CA THR A 79 24.03 -9.56 17.73
C THR A 79 24.38 -8.74 18.97
N ARG A 80 25.69 -8.60 19.23
CA ARG A 80 26.20 -7.71 20.30
C ARG A 80 26.24 -6.24 19.88
N SER A 81 25.97 -5.93 18.62
CA SER A 81 25.97 -4.56 18.09
C SER A 81 24.55 -4.00 18.06
N ALA A 82 24.28 -2.99 18.89
CA ALA A 82 23.00 -2.27 18.88
C ALA A 82 22.66 -1.73 17.48
N LYS A 83 23.66 -1.20 16.75
CA LYS A 83 23.47 -0.73 15.37
C LYS A 83 22.93 -1.84 14.45
N LYS A 84 23.56 -3.02 14.45
CA LYS A 84 23.12 -4.16 13.62
C LYS A 84 21.76 -4.72 14.07
N SER A 85 21.50 -4.69 15.38
CA SER A 85 20.20 -5.08 15.94
C SER A 85 19.10 -4.16 15.39
N ASN A 86 19.29 -2.86 15.54
CA ASN A 86 18.35 -1.84 15.09
C ASN A 86 18.13 -1.94 13.58
N GLU A 87 19.19 -2.08 12.77
CA GLU A 87 19.08 -2.25 11.32
C GLU A 87 18.21 -3.46 10.94
N GLY A 88 18.37 -4.59 11.64
CA GLY A 88 17.55 -5.78 11.42
C GLY A 88 16.07 -5.55 11.74
N PHE A 89 15.77 -4.90 12.87
CA PHE A 89 14.40 -4.57 13.25
C PHE A 89 13.77 -3.53 12.32
N VAL A 90 14.52 -2.50 11.89
CA VAL A 90 14.07 -1.49 10.93
C VAL A 90 13.72 -2.16 9.61
N ARG A 91 14.53 -3.10 9.12
CA ARG A 91 14.25 -3.83 7.88
C ARG A 91 12.96 -4.64 7.97
N ILE A 92 12.70 -5.31 9.10
CA ILE A 92 11.45 -6.03 9.33
C ILE A 92 10.27 -5.05 9.33
N ALA A 93 10.36 -3.97 10.12
CA ALA A 93 9.31 -2.99 10.27
C ALA A 93 8.98 -2.25 8.95
N SER A 94 9.98 -1.83 8.18
CA SER A 94 9.77 -1.13 6.90
C SER A 94 9.10 -2.01 5.85
N THR A 95 9.45 -3.30 5.84
CA THR A 95 8.85 -4.27 4.93
C THR A 95 7.38 -4.50 5.29
N ILE A 96 7.06 -4.65 6.57
CA ILE A 96 5.68 -4.84 7.02
C ILE A 96 4.84 -3.58 6.80
N LEU A 97 5.39 -2.40 7.12
CA LEU A 97 4.71 -1.13 6.86
C LEU A 97 4.42 -0.94 5.36
N SER A 98 5.34 -1.36 4.48
CA SER A 98 5.11 -1.34 3.03
C SER A 98 3.94 -2.24 2.61
N LEU A 99 3.81 -3.42 3.22
CA LEU A 99 2.68 -4.32 2.98
C LEU A 99 1.36 -3.67 3.42
N GLU A 100 1.34 -3.03 4.60
CA GLU A 100 0.13 -2.37 5.11
C GLU A 100 -0.28 -1.17 4.24
N ILE A 101 0.68 -0.37 3.77
CA ILE A 101 0.42 0.75 2.84
C ILE A 101 -0.17 0.25 1.52
N LEU A 102 0.39 -0.82 0.95
CA LEU A 102 -0.14 -1.44 -0.27
C LEU A 102 -1.54 -2.02 -0.05
N ALA A 103 -1.76 -2.72 1.06
CA ALA A 103 -3.04 -3.38 1.34
C ALA A 103 -4.17 -2.39 1.69
N SER A 104 -3.83 -1.21 2.22
CA SER A 104 -4.78 -0.14 2.58
C SER A 104 -4.99 0.90 1.47
N SER A 105 -4.28 0.78 0.35
CA SER A 105 -4.28 1.79 -0.72
C SER A 105 -3.84 3.19 -0.25
N PHE A 106 -3.02 3.28 0.80
CA PHE A 106 -2.57 4.56 1.33
C PHE A 106 -1.81 5.36 0.25
N ALA A 107 -2.09 6.66 0.15
CA ALA A 107 -1.52 7.58 -0.85
C ALA A 107 -1.61 7.07 -2.33
N GLY A 108 -2.53 6.15 -2.63
CA GLY A 108 -2.73 5.62 -3.98
C GLY A 108 -1.73 4.55 -4.43
N TRP A 109 -0.91 3.99 -3.52
CA TRP A 109 0.10 2.99 -3.88
C TRP A 109 -0.46 1.75 -4.59
N SER A 110 -1.62 1.24 -4.17
CA SER A 110 -2.24 0.08 -4.84
C SER A 110 -2.92 0.44 -6.16
N ALA A 111 -3.23 1.71 -6.42
CA ALA A 111 -3.71 2.13 -7.74
C ALA A 111 -2.58 2.06 -8.78
N ILE A 112 -1.34 2.32 -8.35
CA ILE A 112 -0.15 2.24 -9.20
C ILE A 112 0.36 0.80 -9.32
N TYR A 113 0.30 0.04 -8.22
CA TYR A 113 0.73 -1.36 -8.17
C TYR A 113 -0.42 -2.28 -7.72
N PRO A 114 -1.42 -2.52 -8.60
CA PRO A 114 -2.62 -3.28 -8.23
C PRO A 114 -2.32 -4.72 -7.81
N ASP A 115 -1.44 -5.41 -8.55
CA ASP A 115 -1.06 -6.80 -8.23
C ASP A 115 -0.29 -6.89 -6.90
N ALA A 116 0.58 -5.92 -6.62
CA ALA A 116 1.29 -5.81 -5.35
C ALA A 116 0.33 -5.54 -4.19
N GLY A 117 -0.67 -4.66 -4.41
CA GLY A 117 -1.74 -4.38 -3.45
C GLY A 117 -2.55 -5.63 -3.10
N ALA A 118 -3.02 -6.36 -4.12
CA ALA A 118 -3.77 -7.60 -3.95
C ALA A 118 -2.95 -8.67 -3.21
N THR A 119 -1.66 -8.82 -3.57
CA THR A 119 -0.74 -9.76 -2.93
C THR A 119 -0.51 -9.41 -1.46
N ALA A 120 -0.22 -8.13 -1.16
CA ALA A 120 -0.04 -7.65 0.20
C ALA A 120 -1.29 -7.86 1.06
N HIS A 121 -2.47 -7.58 0.50
CA HIS A 121 -3.74 -7.80 1.18
C HIS A 121 -3.98 -9.29 1.49
N ALA A 122 -3.67 -10.19 0.55
CA ALA A 122 -3.79 -11.63 0.75
C ALA A 122 -2.84 -12.14 1.84
N ILE A 123 -1.59 -11.66 1.86
CA ILE A 123 -0.60 -11.99 2.90
C ILE A 123 -1.12 -11.54 4.25
N LEU A 124 -1.46 -10.26 4.42
CA LEU A 124 -1.90 -9.73 5.72
C LEU A 124 -3.17 -10.43 6.21
N ARG A 125 -4.16 -10.66 5.34
CA ARG A 125 -5.40 -11.35 5.71
C ARG A 125 -5.17 -12.79 6.17
N ARG A 126 -4.21 -13.52 5.59
CA ARG A 126 -3.85 -14.88 6.02
C ARG A 126 -3.30 -14.92 7.45
N HIS A 127 -2.63 -13.84 7.86
CA HIS A 127 -1.97 -13.72 9.16
C HIS A 127 -2.76 -12.90 10.19
N ALA A 128 -3.82 -12.21 9.77
CA ALA A 128 -4.78 -11.49 10.61
C ALA A 128 -5.71 -12.45 11.38
N ARG A 129 -5.14 -13.25 12.28
CA ARG A 129 -5.91 -14.16 13.16
C ARG A 129 -6.54 -13.45 14.37
N SER A 130 -6.31 -12.14 14.52
CA SER A 130 -6.74 -11.32 15.64
C SER A 130 -6.79 -9.85 15.22
N PRO A 131 -7.61 -8.99 15.88
CA PRO A 131 -7.42 -7.54 15.81
C PRO A 131 -5.97 -7.24 16.19
N HIS A 132 -5.24 -6.63 15.29
CA HIS A 132 -3.88 -6.17 15.50
C HIS A 132 -3.86 -4.66 15.32
N THR A 133 -2.98 -3.97 16.04
CA THR A 133 -2.70 -2.57 15.78
C THR A 133 -1.74 -2.53 14.60
N PRO A 134 -2.12 -2.06 13.40
CA PRO A 134 -1.21 -1.96 12.27
C PRO A 134 -0.03 -1.04 12.60
N LEU A 135 1.12 -1.27 11.99
CA LEU A 135 2.25 -0.33 12.07
C LEU A 135 1.87 1.04 11.53
N MET A 136 0.94 1.10 10.58
CA MET A 136 0.32 2.35 10.13
C MET A 136 -0.29 3.14 11.29
N ASP A 137 -0.81 2.54 12.36
CA ASP A 137 -1.24 3.32 13.52
C ASP A 137 0.00 3.92 14.22
N PHE A 138 0.98 3.10 14.58
CA PHE A 138 2.17 3.61 15.28
C PHE A 138 2.94 4.71 14.53
N TYR A 139 3.05 4.60 13.20
CA TYR A 139 3.85 5.51 12.38
C TYR A 139 3.02 6.54 11.61
N LEU A 140 1.70 6.33 11.42
CA LEU A 140 0.81 7.23 10.67
C LEU A 140 -0.42 7.74 11.48
N TYR A 141 -0.85 7.11 12.60
CA TYR A 141 -2.15 7.37 13.28
C TYR A 141 -2.22 7.08 14.83
N PRO A 142 -2.62 7.99 15.78
CA PRO A 142 -3.16 9.38 15.65
C PRO A 142 -2.52 10.41 16.67
N PRO A 143 -2.94 11.71 16.82
CA PRO A 143 -4.33 12.17 16.69
C PRO A 143 -4.67 13.66 16.46
N LYS A 144 -3.99 14.45 15.62
CA LYS A 144 -4.62 15.71 15.15
C LYS A 144 -4.60 15.90 13.64
N TYR A 145 -3.50 15.59 12.98
CA TYR A 145 -3.41 15.56 11.53
C TYR A 145 -2.35 14.52 11.19
N ILE A 146 -2.60 13.62 10.23
CA ILE A 146 -1.52 12.86 9.62
C ILE A 146 -0.49 13.91 9.20
N SER A 147 0.77 13.80 9.64
CA SER A 147 1.77 14.81 9.27
C SER A 147 1.82 14.90 7.76
N SER A 148 1.48 16.06 7.19
CA SER A 148 1.53 16.27 5.74
C SER A 148 2.91 15.93 5.19
N ALA A 149 3.96 16.05 6.01
CA ALA A 149 5.31 15.61 5.67
C ALA A 149 5.43 14.08 5.58
N ALA A 150 4.79 13.31 6.47
CA ALA A 150 4.77 11.84 6.40
C ALA A 150 3.96 11.35 5.18
N ILE A 151 2.83 12.01 4.88
CA ILE A 151 2.09 11.74 3.63
C ILE A 151 2.98 12.07 2.43
N ALA A 152 3.54 13.28 2.36
CA ALA A 152 4.39 13.70 1.25
C ALA A 152 5.61 12.81 1.05
N ALA A 153 6.23 12.34 2.14
CA ALA A 153 7.36 11.41 2.10
C ALA A 153 6.97 10.02 1.58
N LEU A 154 5.70 9.63 1.77
CA LEU A 154 5.14 8.35 1.34
C LEU A 154 4.32 8.45 0.06
N VAL A 155 4.29 9.59 -0.64
CA VAL A 155 3.60 9.68 -1.93
C VAL A 155 4.42 8.92 -2.99
N PRO A 156 3.77 8.14 -3.87
CA PRO A 156 4.46 7.50 -4.98
C PRO A 156 5.23 8.52 -5.84
N PRO A 157 6.47 8.21 -6.27
CA PRO A 157 7.22 9.11 -7.13
C PRO A 157 6.44 9.37 -8.44
N ALA A 158 6.41 10.63 -8.87
CA ALA A 158 5.61 11.12 -10.01
C ALA A 158 5.85 10.40 -11.35
N VAL A 159 6.90 9.58 -11.45
CA VAL A 159 7.25 8.78 -12.63
C VAL A 159 6.17 7.77 -13.02
N HIS A 160 5.29 7.38 -12.09
CA HIS A 160 4.22 6.40 -12.33
C HIS A 160 2.80 6.98 -12.29
N GLN A 161 2.63 8.29 -12.20
CA GLN A 161 1.33 8.87 -12.51
C GLN A 161 1.19 8.81 -14.03
N PRO A 162 0.20 8.10 -14.61
CA PRO A 162 -0.20 8.42 -15.97
C PRO A 162 -0.49 9.91 -15.93
N ALA A 163 0.28 10.70 -16.71
CA ALA A 163 0.15 12.14 -16.71
C ALA A 163 -1.34 12.47 -16.77
N GLU A 164 -1.85 13.46 -16.05
CA GLU A 164 -3.30 13.78 -16.07
C GLU A 164 -3.86 13.86 -17.51
N ALA A 165 -3.02 14.25 -18.47
CA ALA A 165 -3.27 14.20 -19.90
C ALA A 165 -3.56 12.79 -20.49
N GLU A 166 -2.88 11.75 -20.03
CA GLU A 166 -3.12 10.34 -20.41
C GLU A 166 -4.39 9.78 -19.78
N LEU A 167 -4.68 10.12 -18.51
CA LEU A 167 -5.97 9.81 -17.90
C LEU A 167 -7.12 10.51 -18.62
N TYR A 168 -6.96 11.79 -18.98
CA TYR A 168 -7.94 12.55 -19.76
C TYR A 168 -8.16 11.94 -21.16
N ARG A 169 -7.09 11.46 -21.82
CA ARG A 169 -7.19 10.75 -23.11
C ARG A 169 -7.82 9.36 -22.98
N ALA A 170 -7.49 8.62 -21.93
CA ALA A 170 -8.04 7.29 -21.65
C ALA A 170 -9.51 7.34 -21.26
N SER A 171 -9.95 8.44 -20.62
CA SER A 171 -11.32 8.67 -20.17
C SER A 171 -12.35 8.80 -21.29
N ARG A 172 -11.92 8.87 -22.58
CA ARG A 172 -12.77 9.15 -23.75
C ARG A 172 -13.95 10.06 -23.37
N PRO A 173 -13.68 11.31 -22.92
CA PRO A 173 -14.76 12.20 -22.51
C PRO A 173 -15.72 12.31 -23.69
N GLU A 174 -16.97 11.91 -23.49
CA GLU A 174 -17.95 11.92 -24.55
C GLU A 174 -18.04 13.35 -25.11
N LEU A 175 -17.52 13.53 -26.32
CA LEU A 175 -17.65 14.74 -27.14
C LEU A 175 -19.13 15.10 -27.44
N SER A 176 -20.09 14.35 -26.88
CA SER A 176 -21.53 14.62 -26.93
C SER A 176 -21.90 15.89 -26.14
N GLY A 177 -21.25 16.12 -24.99
CA GLY A 177 -21.45 17.31 -24.16
C GLY A 177 -20.91 18.57 -24.82
N GLU A 178 -19.70 18.49 -25.38
CA GLU A 178 -19.04 19.63 -26.05
C GLU A 178 -19.75 20.01 -27.36
N LYS A 179 -20.19 19.02 -28.16
CA LYS A 179 -21.02 19.28 -29.35
C LYS A 179 -22.39 19.88 -28.98
N ARG A 180 -23.00 19.46 -27.87
CA ARG A 180 -24.25 20.07 -27.39
C ARG A 180 -24.04 21.50 -26.92
N ALA A 181 -22.95 21.79 -26.23
CA ALA A 181 -22.61 23.15 -25.80
C ALA A 181 -22.36 24.07 -27.01
N LEU A 182 -21.60 23.62 -28.00
CA LEU A 182 -21.37 24.36 -29.25
C LEU A 182 -22.67 24.59 -30.04
N ASN A 183 -23.54 23.59 -30.12
CA ASN A 183 -24.84 23.73 -30.78
C ASN A 183 -25.76 24.71 -30.03
N TYR A 184 -25.72 24.71 -28.69
CA TYR A 184 -26.49 25.64 -27.88
C TYR A 184 -26.01 27.09 -28.05
N VAL A 185 -24.69 27.32 -28.03
CA VAL A 185 -24.11 28.65 -28.27
C VAL A 185 -24.44 29.15 -29.68
N LYS A 186 -24.36 28.28 -30.69
CA LYS A 186 -24.72 28.62 -32.07
C LYS A 186 -26.20 28.96 -32.21
N ALA A 187 -27.08 28.24 -31.52
CA ALA A 187 -28.51 28.54 -31.49
C ALA A 187 -28.81 29.88 -30.81
N LEU A 188 -28.13 30.21 -29.70
CA LEU A 188 -28.26 31.50 -29.04
C LEU A 188 -27.82 32.66 -29.95
N GLN A 189 -26.69 32.51 -30.64
CA GLN A 189 -26.20 33.52 -31.59
C GLN A 189 -27.21 33.76 -32.72
N GLN A 190 -27.76 32.68 -33.31
CA GLN A 190 -28.77 32.78 -34.36
C GLN A 190 -30.06 33.46 -33.89
N THR A 191 -30.49 33.20 -32.65
CA THR A 191 -31.67 33.89 -32.08
C THR A 191 -31.41 35.38 -31.79
N LEU A 192 -30.17 35.75 -31.47
CA LEU A 192 -29.79 37.15 -31.28
C LEU A 192 -29.78 37.88 -32.63
N ASP A 193 -29.16 37.29 -33.64
CA ASP A 193 -29.06 37.85 -34.99
C ASP A 193 -30.44 38.00 -35.65
N ALA A 194 -31.35 37.04 -35.44
CA ALA A 194 -32.73 37.09 -35.93
C ALA A 194 -33.58 38.19 -35.24
N LYS A 195 -33.32 38.49 -33.96
CA LYS A 195 -33.99 39.58 -33.25
C LYS A 195 -33.52 40.96 -33.71
N VAL A 196 -32.23 41.11 -34.02
CA VAL A 196 -31.67 42.36 -34.54
C VAL A 196 -32.23 42.69 -35.93
N ALA A 197 -32.46 41.68 -36.76
CA ALA A 197 -33.05 41.85 -38.10
C ALA A 197 -34.55 42.21 -38.10
N GLN A 198 -35.28 42.02 -36.99
CA GLN A 198 -36.71 42.37 -36.87
C GLN A 198 -36.95 43.77 -36.29
N THR A 199 -35.90 44.45 -35.84
CA THR A 199 -35.96 45.79 -35.24
C THR A 199 -35.31 46.88 -36.11
N ALA A 200 -34.98 46.57 -37.36
CA ALA A 200 -34.44 47.51 -38.36
C ALA A 200 -35.49 47.88 -39.40
#